data_AF-A0A212R0Y1-F1
#
_entry.id   AF-A0A212R0Y1-F1
#
_cell.length_a   1.000
_cell.length_b   1.000
_cell.length_c   1.000
_cell.angle_alpha   90.00
_cell.angle_beta   90.00
_cell.angle_gamma   90.00
#
_symmetry.space_group_name_H-M   'P 1'
#
loop_
_entity.id
_entity.type
_entity.pdbx_description
1 polymer ?
#
loop_
_entity_poly.entity_id
_entity_poly.type
_entity_poly.pdbx_seq_one_letter_code
_entity_poly.pdbx_strand_id
1 'polypeptide(L)'
;MSDPQSDPHAPRAPERHAPRRPEDQAAASRKLTPEAQRALAEAEARRRAAGPAPERPPEFHGPSGPEPVRYGDWERKGIASDF
;
A
#
# COMPACT_ATOMS: atom_id res chain seq x y z
N MET A 1 -35.91 21.47 26.13
CA MET A 1 -35.96 20.04 25.76
C MET A 1 -35.12 19.89 24.50
N SER A 2 -33.80 19.77 24.67
CA SER A 2 -32.82 19.83 23.56
C SER A 2 -32.16 18.46 23.33
N ASP A 3 -31.97 18.20 22.03
CA ASP A 3 -31.10 17.26 21.33
C ASP A 3 -31.41 15.75 21.31
N PRO A 4 -31.77 15.19 20.14
CA PRO A 4 -31.62 13.77 19.85
C PRO A 4 -30.19 13.48 19.35
N GLN A 5 -29.40 12.76 20.14
CA GLN A 5 -28.08 12.28 19.73
C GLN A 5 -28.18 11.31 18.55
N SER A 6 -27.43 11.61 17.51
CA SER A 6 -27.18 10.79 16.32
C SER A 6 -26.47 9.48 16.67
N ASP A 7 -26.96 8.37 16.12
CA ASP A 7 -26.39 7.02 16.20
C ASP A 7 -24.93 6.97 15.68
N PRO A 8 -23.95 6.42 16.43
CA PRO A 8 -22.54 6.43 16.02
C PRO A 8 -22.08 5.18 15.22
N HIS A 9 -22.98 4.29 14.79
CA HIS A 9 -22.60 3.01 14.17
C HIS A 9 -23.22 2.76 12.78
N ALA A 10 -23.01 3.68 11.85
CA ALA A 10 -23.20 3.39 10.43
C ALA A 10 -21.97 2.63 9.88
N PRO A 11 -22.13 1.54 9.09
CA PRO A 11 -21.01 0.86 8.46
C PRO A 11 -20.33 1.79 7.45
N ARG A 12 -19.02 2.01 7.62
CA ARG A 12 -18.20 2.83 6.75
C ARG A 12 -18.18 2.20 5.34
N ALA A 13 -18.63 2.95 4.35
CA ALA A 13 -18.65 2.51 2.95
C ALA A 13 -17.26 2.07 2.46
N PRO A 14 -17.15 1.12 1.51
CA PRO A 14 -15.86 0.68 1.00
C PRO A 14 -15.13 1.84 0.33
N GLU A 15 -13.89 2.09 0.75
CA GLU A 15 -13.02 3.09 0.16
C GLU A 15 -12.87 2.81 -1.34
N ARG A 16 -13.40 3.72 -2.17
CA ARG A 16 -13.20 3.68 -3.61
C ARG A 16 -11.71 3.85 -3.88
N HIS A 17 -11.08 2.86 -4.51
CA HIS A 17 -9.69 2.94 -4.96
C HIS A 17 -9.56 4.19 -5.83
N ALA A 18 -8.74 5.15 -5.39
CA ALA A 18 -8.51 6.38 -6.13
C ALA A 18 -8.00 6.05 -7.55
N PRO A 19 -8.44 6.78 -8.59
CA PRO A 19 -7.96 6.51 -9.93
C PRO A 19 -6.44 6.71 -9.99
N ARG A 20 -5.72 5.72 -10.54
CA ARG A 20 -4.27 5.81 -10.76
C ARG A 20 -3.95 7.09 -11.53
N ARG A 21 -2.94 7.84 -11.08
CA ARG A 21 -2.58 9.10 -11.74
C ARG A 21 -2.18 8.79 -13.20
N PRO A 22 -2.46 9.71 -14.15
CA PRO A 22 -2.15 9.48 -15.56
C PRO A 22 -0.67 9.14 -15.81
N GLU A 23 0.22 9.70 -14.99
CA GLU A 23 1.66 9.46 -14.97
C GLU A 23 2.06 8.02 -14.56
N ASP A 24 1.30 7.37 -13.66
CA ASP A 24 1.47 5.95 -13.34
C ASP A 24 1.09 5.04 -14.51
N GLN A 25 0.12 5.48 -15.33
CA GLN A 25 -0.32 4.75 -16.53
C GLN A 25 0.66 4.93 -17.70
N ALA A 26 1.29 6.11 -17.79
CA ALA A 26 2.34 6.40 -18.78
C ALA A 26 3.61 5.57 -18.55
N ALA A 27 3.95 5.27 -17.28
CA ALA A 27 5.05 4.36 -16.95
C ALA A 27 4.74 2.90 -17.34
N ALA A 28 3.48 2.47 -17.21
CA ALA A 28 3.04 1.11 -17.52
C ALA A 28 3.00 0.77 -19.02
N SER A 29 2.94 1.78 -19.91
CA SER A 29 2.88 1.57 -21.37
C SER A 29 4.25 1.49 -22.05
N ARG A 30 5.36 1.69 -21.33
CA ARG A 30 6.70 1.54 -21.91
C ARG A 30 7.07 0.07 -22.03
N LYS A 31 7.53 -0.33 -23.21
CA LYS A 31 8.10 -1.67 -23.40
C LYS A 31 9.31 -1.83 -22.47
N LEU A 32 9.30 -2.87 -21.65
CA LEU A 32 10.41 -3.19 -20.76
C LEU A 32 11.68 -3.46 -21.58
N THR A 33 12.79 -2.87 -21.16
CA THR A 33 14.10 -3.20 -21.76
C THR A 33 14.47 -4.65 -21.44
N PRO A 34 15.37 -5.27 -22.22
CA PRO A 34 15.84 -6.63 -21.95
C PRO A 34 16.43 -6.79 -20.54
N GLU A 35 17.10 -5.76 -20.02
CA GLU A 35 17.69 -5.73 -18.68
C GLU A 35 16.60 -5.74 -17.61
N ALA A 36 15.54 -4.95 -17.79
CA ALA A 36 14.41 -4.90 -16.86
C ALA A 36 13.68 -6.25 -16.80
N GLN A 37 13.53 -6.93 -17.94
CA GLN A 37 12.93 -8.27 -17.99
C GLN A 37 13.78 -9.31 -17.24
N ARG A 38 15.11 -9.27 -17.40
CA ARG A 38 16.04 -10.14 -16.68
C ARG A 38 15.99 -9.91 -15.17
N ALA A 39 15.99 -8.65 -14.74
CA ALA A 39 15.90 -8.30 -13.32
C ALA A 39 14.61 -8.81 -12.67
N LEU A 40 13.47 -8.68 -13.37
CA LEU A 40 12.19 -9.20 -12.90
C LEU A 40 12.19 -10.73 -12.80
N ALA A 41 12.74 -11.41 -13.80
CA ALA A 41 12.85 -12.87 -13.81
C ALA A 41 13.71 -13.39 -12.65
N GLU A 42 14.84 -12.73 -12.35
CA GLU A 42 15.68 -13.08 -11.21
C GLU A 42 14.99 -12.81 -9.87
N ALA A 43 14.33 -11.66 -9.72
CA ALA A 43 13.57 -11.35 -8.52
C ALA A 43 12.44 -12.36 -8.28
N GLU A 44 11.77 -12.81 -9.34
CA GLU A 44 10.76 -13.86 -9.25
C GLU A 44 11.37 -15.22 -8.87
N ALA A 45 12.50 -15.60 -9.46
CA ALA A 45 13.22 -16.81 -9.08
C ALA A 45 13.60 -16.79 -7.58
N ARG A 46 14.06 -15.64 -7.06
CA ARG A 46 14.34 -15.46 -5.64
C ARG A 46 13.08 -15.60 -4.77
N ARG A 47 11.95 -15.00 -5.15
CA ARG A 47 10.68 -15.14 -4.41
C ARG A 47 10.20 -16.58 -4.38
N ARG A 48 10.32 -17.31 -5.51
CA ARG A 48 9.95 -18.73 -5.60
C ARG A 48 10.86 -19.61 -4.72
N ALA A 49 12.16 -19.32 -4.68
CA ALA A 49 13.13 -20.05 -3.85
C ALA A 49 13.00 -19.74 -2.35
N ALA A 50 12.58 -18.53 -1.97
CA ALA A 50 12.38 -18.14 -0.58
C ALA A 50 11.17 -18.81 0.10
N GLY A 51 10.29 -19.45 -0.68
CA GLY A 51 9.06 -20.06 -0.17
C GLY A 51 8.01 -19.03 0.28
N PRO A 52 6.82 -19.49 0.71
CA PRO A 52 5.80 -18.61 1.26
C PRO A 52 6.33 -17.94 2.54
N ALA A 53 6.10 -16.63 2.66
CA ALA A 53 6.39 -15.93 3.90
C ALA A 53 5.60 -16.58 5.05
N PRO A 54 6.20 -16.74 6.24
CA PRO A 54 5.48 -17.27 7.39
C PRO A 54 4.28 -16.37 7.69
N GLU A 55 3.15 -16.99 8.03
CA GLU A 55 1.96 -16.27 8.45
C GLU A 55 2.28 -15.59 9.79
N ARG A 56 2.40 -14.25 9.76
CA ARG A 56 2.68 -13.44 10.93
C ARG A 56 1.35 -12.95 11.51
N PRO A 57 1.19 -12.92 12.84
CA PRO A 57 0.02 -12.30 13.43
C PRO A 57 -0.08 -10.84 12.94
N PRO A 58 -1.29 -10.35 12.65
CA PRO A 58 -1.45 -8.99 12.18
C PRO A 58 -0.94 -8.00 13.23
N GLU A 59 -0.23 -6.98 12.78
CA GLU A 59 0.17 -5.87 13.64
C GLU A 59 -1.07 -5.02 13.93
N PHE A 60 -1.44 -4.93 15.21
CA PHE A 60 -2.54 -4.09 15.66
C PHE A 60 -2.03 -2.67 15.95
N HIS A 61 -2.71 -1.67 15.41
CA HIS A 61 -2.37 -0.24 15.51
C HIS A 61 -1.07 0.20 14.81
N GLY A 62 -0.39 -0.67 14.09
CA GLY A 62 0.75 -0.33 13.22
C GLY A 62 0.32 0.35 11.91
N PRO A 63 1.24 1.03 11.20
CA PRO A 63 0.97 1.54 9.86
C PRO A 63 0.64 0.38 8.92
N SER A 64 -0.44 0.52 8.16
CA SER A 64 -0.77 -0.47 7.14
C SER A 64 0.25 -0.43 6.02
N GLY A 65 0.94 -1.55 5.78
CA GLY A 65 1.89 -1.69 4.68
C GLY A 65 3.35 -1.65 5.13
N PRO A 66 4.29 -1.47 4.19
CA PRO A 66 5.71 -1.50 4.49
C PRO A 66 6.12 -0.36 5.43
N GLU A 67 7.08 -0.63 6.31
CA GLU A 67 7.67 0.35 7.23
C GLU A 67 7.96 1.69 6.54
N PRO A 68 7.37 2.82 6.98
CA PRO A 68 7.60 4.15 6.38
C PRO A 68 9.09 4.50 6.28
N VAL A 69 9.87 4.04 7.27
CA VAL A 69 11.33 4.18 7.35
C VAL A 69 12.05 3.59 6.12
N ARG A 70 11.50 2.52 5.51
CA ARG A 70 12.12 1.84 4.38
C ARG A 70 11.80 2.47 3.01
N TYR A 71 10.74 3.28 2.90
CA TYR A 71 10.23 3.72 1.59
C TYR A 71 10.04 5.24 1.46
N GLY A 72 10.30 6.02 2.51
CA GLY A 72 10.25 7.48 2.45
C GLY A 72 8.84 8.08 2.55
N ASP A 73 7.81 7.26 2.71
CA ASP A 73 6.41 7.67 2.84
C ASP A 73 6.04 8.04 4.29
N TRP A 74 6.76 9.00 4.87
CA TRP A 74 6.49 9.53 6.23
C TRP A 74 5.21 10.38 6.29
N GLU A 75 4.62 10.68 5.13
CA GLU A 75 3.40 11.44 5.01
C GLU A 75 2.18 10.54 4.94
N ARG A 76 1.28 10.65 5.93
CA ARG A 76 -0.05 10.06 5.85
C ARG A 76 -1.09 11.17 5.77
N LYS A 77 -1.76 11.27 4.63
CA LYS A 77 -2.75 12.33 4.35
C LYS A 77 -2.18 13.76 4.49
N GLY A 78 -0.92 13.96 4.09
CA GLY A 78 -0.22 15.25 4.18
C GLY A 78 0.20 15.63 5.61
N ILE A 79 0.07 14.72 6.58
CA ILE A 79 0.62 14.87 7.92
C ILE A 79 1.89 14.02 7.98
N ALA A 80 3.03 14.67 8.16
CA ALA A 80 4.26 14.00 8.52
C ALA A 80 4.09 13.41 9.92
N SER A 81 4.20 12.09 10.04
CA SER A 81 4.09 11.39 11.32
C SER A 81 5.49 11.18 11.87
N ASP A 82 5.85 11.90 12.93
CA ASP A 82 7.09 11.74 13.68
C ASP A 82 6.75 11.16 15.07
N PHE A 83 7.48 10.12 15.50
CA PHE A 83 7.31 9.40 16.77
C PHE A 83 8.67 9.06 17.36
#